data_AF-A0A2H9ML37-F1
#
_entry.id   AF-A0A2H9ML37-F1
#
_cell.length_a   1.000
_cell.length_b   1.000
_cell.length_c   1.000
_cell.angle_alpha   90.00
_cell.angle_beta   90.00
_cell.angle_gamma   90.00
#
_symmetry.space_group_name_H-M   'P 1'
#
loop_
_entity.id
_entity.type
_entity.pdbx_description
1 polymer ?
#
loop_
_entity_poly.entity_id
_entity_poly.type
_entity_poly.pdbx_seq_one_letter_code
_entity_poly.pdbx_strand_id
1 'polypeptide(L)'
;MCMKSSTANRRYLCLIIVAITILSMLFTIPTRAQQDENIAPDFTTYDINGTAFSLRDFNGYVVVLHFMKIEENGNINITNELQLADLRMVWENTTGNLSIITIASAANASTNLTQFRNSYGITWWFAADNQTCRLYGNYTTTWGDPTVLLLDRAQSIFEGYSYVDAQTLATKIDILKKETAVVHYEKAPDFTLQDANGTSFSLHNFNGKIVVLHFMQFGCGGDAGVNEQQFNEFKLVLNQHPEVAIITVFVSSCSFDLMEAKQNYGVTWWFANDAQWDAIKHYWDYGLDENGIFHNPTLFLVDKEQNLRKKFSGVTSADVLSSNITVLLKGGELESGLGKEAEFPLFEQSIAFLGLGIITSLSPCSIVLLISMISYVASVSKPQVETIDPNSKEWRRMKKRERRREELRIKKENRMRTVLHGLAI
;
A
#
# COMPACT_ATOMS: atom_id res chain seq x y z
N MET A 1 -12.68 -62.37 -47.86
CA MET A 1 -11.24 -62.37 -48.19
C MET A 1 -10.58 -61.29 -47.34
N CYS A 2 -9.68 -61.70 -46.47
CA CYS A 2 -9.14 -60.91 -45.36
C CYS A 2 -8.24 -59.78 -45.87
N MET A 3 -8.58 -58.51 -45.60
CA MET A 3 -7.66 -57.38 -45.81
C MET A 3 -6.51 -57.51 -44.80
N LYS A 4 -5.33 -57.87 -45.30
CA LYS A 4 -4.06 -57.80 -44.54
C LYS A 4 -3.83 -56.34 -44.15
N SER A 5 -4.23 -56.02 -42.92
CA SER A 5 -3.83 -54.81 -42.20
C SER A 5 -2.30 -54.75 -42.16
N SER A 6 -1.73 -53.83 -42.93
CA SER A 6 -0.30 -53.62 -43.07
C SER A 6 0.28 -53.16 -41.73
N THR A 7 0.88 -54.11 -41.02
CA THR A 7 1.67 -53.92 -39.80
C THR A 7 2.80 -52.90 -39.98
N ALA A 8 3.17 -52.55 -41.21
CA ALA A 8 4.16 -51.53 -41.51
C ALA A 8 3.69 -50.12 -41.13
N ASN A 9 2.44 -49.72 -41.45
CA ASN A 9 1.95 -48.36 -41.18
C ASN A 9 1.83 -48.07 -39.68
N ARG A 10 1.55 -49.08 -38.87
CA ARG A 10 1.45 -48.95 -37.41
C ARG A 10 2.84 -48.79 -36.75
N ARG A 11 3.88 -49.38 -37.34
CA ARG A 11 5.27 -49.22 -36.87
C ARG A 11 5.82 -47.83 -37.19
N TYR A 12 5.54 -47.30 -38.38
CA TYR A 12 5.93 -45.93 -38.74
C TYR A 12 5.21 -44.88 -37.87
N LEU A 13 3.93 -45.07 -37.57
CA LEU A 13 3.18 -44.16 -36.70
C LEU A 13 3.72 -44.16 -35.25
N CYS A 14 4.03 -45.33 -34.70
CA CYS A 14 4.66 -45.42 -33.37
C CYS A 14 6.05 -44.79 -33.33
N LEU A 15 6.87 -44.97 -34.38
CA LEU A 15 8.19 -44.34 -34.45
C LEU A 15 8.12 -42.82 -34.54
N ILE A 16 7.14 -42.28 -35.26
CA ILE A 16 6.91 -40.83 -35.35
C ILE A 16 6.43 -40.27 -34.00
N ILE A 17 5.50 -40.95 -33.31
CA ILE A 17 5.03 -40.51 -31.99
C ILE A 17 6.17 -40.55 -30.97
N VAL A 18 6.98 -41.61 -30.97
CA VAL A 18 8.15 -41.73 -30.09
C VAL A 18 9.17 -40.63 -30.39
N ALA A 19 9.46 -40.37 -31.67
CA ALA A 19 10.35 -39.28 -32.08
C ALA A 19 9.82 -37.90 -31.65
N ILE A 20 8.52 -37.64 -31.77
CA ILE A 20 7.89 -36.38 -31.33
C ILE A 20 7.95 -36.26 -29.80
N THR A 21 7.74 -37.34 -29.05
CA THR A 21 7.84 -37.31 -27.57
C THR A 21 9.28 -37.11 -27.09
N ILE A 22 10.26 -37.68 -27.78
CA ILE A 22 11.69 -37.47 -27.48
C ILE A 22 12.11 -36.04 -27.86
N LEU A 23 11.60 -35.51 -28.99
CA LEU A 23 11.85 -34.13 -29.40
C LEU A 23 11.18 -33.13 -28.45
N SER A 24 9.99 -33.42 -27.91
CA SER A 24 9.34 -32.58 -26.90
C SER A 24 10.04 -32.61 -25.54
N MET A 25 10.70 -33.73 -25.18
CA MET A 25 11.55 -33.80 -23.98
C MET A 25 12.91 -33.11 -24.17
N LEU A 26 13.40 -32.97 -25.41
CA LEU A 26 14.62 -32.21 -25.72
C LEU A 26 14.39 -30.69 -25.79
N PHE A 27 13.14 -30.25 -25.81
CA PHE A 27 12.73 -28.82 -25.79
C PHE A 27 12.15 -28.37 -24.45
N THR A 28 12.26 -29.16 -23.38
CA THR A 28 12.18 -28.59 -22.04
C THR A 28 13.52 -27.91 -21.76
N ILE A 29 13.65 -26.66 -22.20
CA ILE A 29 14.61 -25.74 -21.62
C ILE A 29 14.31 -25.79 -20.12
N PRO A 30 15.24 -26.22 -19.24
CA PRO A 30 15.04 -25.97 -17.83
C PRO A 30 14.93 -24.46 -17.71
N THR A 31 13.73 -23.96 -17.44
CA THR A 31 13.56 -22.64 -16.86
C THR A 31 14.31 -22.70 -15.54
N ARG A 32 15.62 -22.42 -15.61
CA ARG A 32 16.35 -21.88 -14.48
C ARG A 32 15.50 -20.70 -14.09
N ALA A 33 14.77 -20.83 -12.98
CA ALA A 33 14.21 -19.68 -12.31
C ALA A 33 15.36 -18.69 -12.24
N GLN A 34 15.24 -17.62 -13.01
CA GLN A 34 16.16 -16.51 -12.95
C GLN A 34 15.87 -15.90 -11.59
N GLN A 35 16.54 -16.44 -10.57
CA GLN A 35 16.72 -15.73 -9.32
C GLN A 35 17.40 -14.45 -9.74
N ASP A 36 16.67 -13.34 -9.69
CA ASP A 36 17.20 -12.01 -10.00
C ASP A 36 18.57 -11.90 -9.34
N GLU A 37 19.63 -11.78 -10.14
CA GLU A 37 21.02 -12.01 -9.74
C GLU A 37 21.49 -11.09 -8.59
N ASN A 38 20.65 -10.13 -8.19
CA ASN A 38 20.93 -9.15 -7.17
C ASN A 38 20.05 -9.24 -5.91
N ILE A 39 19.08 -10.16 -5.82
CA ILE A 39 18.27 -10.34 -4.59
C ILE A 39 19.11 -11.04 -3.52
N ALA A 40 19.14 -10.46 -2.32
CA ALA A 40 19.87 -11.01 -1.19
C ALA A 40 19.29 -12.40 -0.79
N PRO A 41 20.15 -13.42 -0.57
CA PRO A 41 19.67 -14.72 -0.12
C PRO A 41 18.92 -14.63 1.21
N ASP A 42 17.67 -15.08 1.22
CA ASP A 42 16.89 -15.14 2.45
C ASP A 42 17.49 -16.16 3.44
N PHE A 43 17.36 -15.88 4.73
CA PHE A 43 17.79 -16.74 5.82
C PHE A 43 16.80 -16.66 6.97
N THR A 44 16.86 -17.63 7.89
CA THR A 44 16.10 -17.60 9.14
C THR A 44 17.05 -17.85 10.29
N THR A 45 17.01 -17.01 11.31
CA THR A 45 17.85 -17.11 12.51
C THR A 45 17.10 -16.56 13.72
N TYR A 46 17.81 -16.45 14.85
CA TYR A 46 17.29 -15.91 16.09
C TYR A 46 18.11 -14.70 16.50
N ASP A 47 17.43 -13.63 16.90
CA ASP A 47 18.03 -12.60 17.74
C ASP A 47 18.60 -13.26 19.00
N ILE A 48 19.65 -12.69 19.59
CA ILE A 48 20.21 -13.26 20.83
C ILE A 48 19.22 -13.25 22.00
N ASN A 49 18.11 -12.51 21.93
CA ASN A 49 16.99 -12.58 22.89
C ASN A 49 16.04 -13.77 22.64
N GLY A 50 16.25 -14.56 21.58
CA GLY A 50 15.44 -15.73 21.23
C GLY A 50 14.30 -15.46 20.25
N THR A 51 14.14 -14.23 19.76
CA THR A 51 13.13 -13.90 18.74
C THR A 51 13.58 -14.42 17.37
N ALA A 52 12.82 -15.33 16.78
CA ALA A 52 13.06 -15.79 15.41
C ALA A 52 12.75 -14.67 14.42
N PHE A 53 13.59 -14.54 13.39
CA PHE A 53 13.33 -13.65 12.26
C PHE A 53 13.95 -14.22 10.98
N SER A 54 13.43 -13.76 9.85
CA SER A 54 13.94 -14.02 8.52
C SER A 54 14.25 -12.73 7.79
N LEU A 55 15.11 -12.76 6.76
CA LEU A 55 15.41 -11.54 6.01
C LEU A 55 14.13 -10.99 5.38
N ARG A 56 13.28 -11.85 4.81
CA ARG A 56 11.98 -11.49 4.23
C ARG A 56 11.01 -10.75 5.18
N ASP A 57 11.17 -10.87 6.50
CA ASP A 57 10.34 -10.13 7.47
C ASP A 57 10.57 -8.62 7.39
N PHE A 58 11.69 -8.21 6.79
CA PHE A 58 12.06 -6.82 6.54
C PHE A 58 11.73 -6.35 5.11
N ASN A 59 10.82 -7.04 4.40
CA ASN A 59 10.33 -6.56 3.11
C ASN A 59 9.71 -5.15 3.26
N GLY A 60 10.06 -4.24 2.34
CA GLY A 60 9.66 -2.84 2.42
C GLY A 60 10.55 -1.94 3.29
N TYR A 61 11.55 -2.51 3.98
CA TYR A 61 12.57 -1.78 4.72
C TYR A 61 13.85 -1.68 3.91
N VAL A 62 14.55 -0.56 4.02
CA VAL A 62 15.98 -0.52 3.69
C VAL A 62 16.70 -1.32 4.77
N VAL A 63 17.53 -2.29 4.39
CA VAL A 63 18.22 -3.16 5.36
C VAL A 63 19.72 -2.93 5.29
N VAL A 64 20.34 -2.66 6.44
CA VAL A 64 21.79 -2.72 6.59
C VAL A 64 22.13 -4.07 7.21
N LEU A 65 22.71 -4.97 6.42
CA LEU A 65 23.13 -6.30 6.85
C LEU A 65 24.64 -6.29 7.10
N HIS A 66 25.02 -6.34 8.37
CA HIS A 66 26.39 -6.26 8.84
C HIS A 66 26.88 -7.63 9.32
N PHE A 67 28.03 -8.07 8.85
CA PHE A 67 28.72 -9.29 9.28
C PHE A 67 30.02 -8.92 9.96
N MET A 68 30.27 -9.54 11.10
CA MET A 68 31.47 -9.28 11.91
C MET A 68 32.00 -10.55 12.55
N LYS A 69 33.29 -10.57 12.86
CA LYS A 69 33.91 -11.63 13.66
C LYS A 69 34.17 -11.17 15.09
N ILE A 70 33.98 -12.08 16.03
CA ILE A 70 34.45 -11.94 17.41
C ILE A 70 35.56 -12.97 17.61
N GLU A 71 36.75 -12.48 17.96
CA GLU A 71 37.95 -13.29 18.14
C GLU A 71 37.86 -14.20 19.37
N GLU A 72 38.81 -15.13 19.50
CA GLU A 72 38.84 -16.08 20.61
C GLU A 72 38.92 -15.41 21.99
N ASN A 73 39.60 -14.26 22.06
CA ASN A 73 39.72 -13.45 23.27
C ASN A 73 38.45 -12.63 23.60
N GLY A 74 37.40 -12.70 22.76
CA GLY A 74 36.15 -11.96 22.90
C GLY A 74 36.20 -10.52 22.36
N ASN A 75 37.34 -10.10 21.80
CA ASN A 75 37.51 -8.77 21.20
C ASN A 75 37.10 -8.79 19.72
N ILE A 76 37.00 -7.59 19.16
CA ILE A 76 36.78 -7.34 17.74
C ILE A 76 37.88 -6.45 17.20
N ASN A 77 38.12 -6.52 15.89
CA ASN A 77 39.10 -5.64 15.26
C ASN A 77 38.63 -4.16 15.30
N ILE A 78 39.56 -3.22 15.18
CA ILE A 78 39.27 -1.78 15.27
C ILE A 78 38.26 -1.30 14.21
N THR A 79 38.25 -1.91 13.02
CA THR A 79 37.31 -1.56 11.96
C THR A 79 35.88 -1.94 12.35
N ASN A 80 35.69 -3.09 12.99
CA ASN A 80 34.42 -3.50 13.58
C ASN A 80 33.98 -2.55 14.71
N GLU A 81 34.91 -2.08 15.55
CA GLU A 81 34.58 -1.12 16.62
C GLU A 81 34.06 0.19 16.03
N LEU A 82 34.74 0.72 15.01
CA LEU A 82 34.32 1.92 14.30
C LEU A 82 32.99 1.70 13.58
N GLN A 83 32.83 0.57 12.89
CA GLN A 83 31.60 0.28 12.16
C GLN A 83 30.39 0.19 13.09
N LEU A 84 30.50 -0.44 14.27
CA LEU A 84 29.42 -0.48 15.25
C LEU A 84 29.05 0.91 15.78
N ALA A 85 30.03 1.81 15.94
CA ALA A 85 29.78 3.20 16.33
C ALA A 85 29.03 3.96 15.22
N ASP A 86 29.44 3.80 13.96
CA ASP A 86 28.77 4.42 12.81
C ASP A 86 27.35 3.87 12.60
N LEU A 87 27.15 2.55 12.72
CA LEU A 87 25.83 1.93 12.63
C LEU A 87 24.88 2.45 13.71
N ARG A 88 25.40 2.67 14.93
CA ARG A 88 24.63 3.28 16.01
C ARG A 88 24.22 4.72 15.66
N MET A 89 25.15 5.54 15.16
CA MET A 89 24.82 6.90 14.74
C MET A 89 23.71 6.90 13.67
N VAL A 90 23.77 5.98 12.71
CA VAL A 90 22.70 5.82 11.70
C VAL A 90 21.40 5.38 12.37
N TRP A 91 21.42 4.36 13.21
CA TRP A 91 20.23 3.81 13.88
C TRP A 91 19.51 4.83 14.75
N GLU A 92 20.25 5.62 15.53
CA GLU A 92 19.69 6.60 16.47
C GLU A 92 19.16 7.86 15.76
N ASN A 93 19.73 8.22 14.60
CA ASN A 93 19.38 9.45 13.89
C ASN A 93 18.49 9.25 12.65
N THR A 94 18.16 8.01 12.30
CA THR A 94 17.38 7.69 11.09
C THR A 94 16.03 7.10 11.45
N THR A 95 14.94 7.74 11.01
CA THR A 95 13.56 7.31 11.28
C THR A 95 12.89 6.66 10.06
N GLY A 96 11.79 5.93 10.26
CA GLY A 96 11.03 5.26 9.19
C GLY A 96 11.54 3.86 8.87
N ASN A 97 11.22 3.34 7.68
CA ASN A 97 11.44 1.94 7.29
C ASN A 97 12.93 1.61 7.04
N LEU A 98 13.73 1.59 8.10
CA LEU A 98 15.11 1.11 8.16
C LEU A 98 15.19 -0.06 9.14
N SER A 99 15.98 -1.07 8.83
CA SER A 99 16.41 -2.11 9.79
C SER A 99 17.90 -2.34 9.68
N ILE A 100 18.57 -2.47 10.83
CA ILE A 100 19.97 -2.92 10.88
C ILE A 100 19.98 -4.32 11.48
N ILE A 101 20.69 -5.22 10.83
CA ILE A 101 20.88 -6.61 11.26
C ILE A 101 22.37 -6.84 11.34
N THR A 102 22.85 -7.26 12.51
CA THR A 102 24.25 -7.68 12.68
C THR A 102 24.31 -9.18 12.96
N ILE A 103 25.07 -9.88 12.13
CA ILE A 103 25.38 -11.30 12.28
C ILE A 103 26.82 -11.42 12.81
N ALA A 104 26.96 -11.90 14.05
CA ALA A 104 28.25 -12.07 14.69
C ALA A 104 28.74 -13.53 14.58
N SER A 105 29.87 -13.72 13.89
CA SER A 105 30.59 -14.99 13.86
C SER A 105 31.59 -15.03 15.02
N ALA A 106 31.20 -15.65 16.13
CA ALA A 106 32.08 -15.81 17.28
C ALA A 106 32.99 -17.03 17.13
N ALA A 107 34.29 -16.86 17.32
CA ALA A 107 35.26 -17.96 17.29
C ALA A 107 35.00 -18.99 18.42
N ASN A 108 34.47 -18.53 19.56
CA ASN A 108 34.13 -19.36 20.70
C ASN A 108 32.61 -19.47 20.89
N ALA A 109 32.10 -20.69 21.00
CA ALA A 109 30.68 -20.94 21.28
C ALA A 109 30.23 -20.44 22.66
N SER A 110 31.18 -20.21 23.58
CA SER A 110 30.93 -19.68 24.93
C SER A 110 30.92 -18.15 25.00
N THR A 111 31.12 -17.44 23.87
CA THR A 111 31.10 -15.97 23.84
C THR A 111 29.74 -15.46 24.33
N ASN A 112 29.76 -14.61 25.36
CA ASN A 112 28.55 -14.01 25.90
C ASN A 112 28.07 -12.85 25.02
N LEU A 113 27.26 -13.17 24.00
CA LEU A 113 26.75 -12.18 23.05
C LEU A 113 25.79 -11.17 23.69
N THR A 114 25.10 -11.51 24.77
CA THR A 114 24.27 -10.57 25.53
C THR A 114 25.12 -9.49 26.18
N GLN A 115 26.22 -9.87 26.83
CA GLN A 115 27.17 -8.91 27.40
C GLN A 115 27.82 -8.08 26.29
N PHE A 116 28.21 -8.70 25.18
CA PHE A 116 28.79 -8.01 24.02
C PHE A 116 27.85 -6.94 23.46
N ARG A 117 26.59 -7.29 23.21
CA ARG A 117 25.52 -6.37 22.79
C ARG A 117 25.45 -5.15 23.70
N ASN A 118 25.47 -5.37 25.01
CA ASN A 118 25.37 -4.29 26.00
C ASN A 118 26.61 -3.39 25.99
N SER A 119 27.82 -3.96 25.91
CA SER A 119 29.08 -3.22 25.87
C SER A 119 29.16 -2.29 24.65
N TYR A 120 28.68 -2.75 23.49
CA TYR A 120 28.66 -1.97 22.26
C TYR A 120 27.30 -1.30 21.99
N GLY A 121 26.40 -1.27 22.99
CA GLY A 121 25.07 -0.64 22.95
C GLY A 121 24.28 -0.90 21.68
N ILE A 122 24.29 -2.15 21.22
CA ILE A 122 23.56 -2.60 20.03
C ILE A 122 22.08 -2.75 20.40
N THR A 123 21.22 -1.94 19.81
CA THR A 123 19.76 -1.94 20.06
C THR A 123 18.94 -2.43 18.87
N TRP A 124 19.60 -2.75 17.76
CA TRP A 124 19.01 -3.36 16.57
C TRP A 124 19.15 -4.90 16.60
N TRP A 125 18.70 -5.57 15.54
CA TRP A 125 18.75 -7.02 15.42
C TRP A 125 20.19 -7.53 15.48
N PHE A 126 20.47 -8.40 16.44
CA PHE A 126 21.81 -8.96 16.62
C PHE A 126 21.69 -10.45 16.86
N ALA A 127 22.27 -11.22 15.94
CA ALA A 127 22.17 -12.67 15.91
C ALA A 127 23.57 -13.28 15.90
N ALA A 128 23.69 -14.45 16.53
CA ALA A 128 24.85 -15.32 16.31
C ALA A 128 24.80 -15.87 14.88
N ASP A 129 25.96 -16.04 14.26
CA ASP A 129 26.05 -16.76 12.98
C ASP A 129 25.58 -18.21 13.15
N ASN A 130 24.58 -18.59 12.36
CA ASN A 130 24.11 -19.96 12.23
C ASN A 130 24.04 -20.32 10.74
N GLN A 131 25.22 -20.35 10.10
CA GLN A 131 25.42 -20.59 8.66
C GLN A 131 25.09 -19.39 7.74
N THR A 132 24.63 -18.26 8.28
CA THR A 132 24.34 -17.05 7.50
C THR A 132 25.61 -16.47 6.88
N CYS A 133 26.74 -16.44 7.59
CA CYS A 133 28.03 -16.00 7.04
C CYS A 133 28.46 -16.86 5.84
N ARG A 134 28.16 -18.17 5.89
CA ARG A 134 28.44 -19.10 4.79
C ARG A 134 27.52 -18.86 3.59
N LEU A 135 26.24 -18.59 3.83
CA LEU A 135 25.27 -18.23 2.80
C LEU A 135 25.70 -16.98 2.03
N TYR A 136 26.25 -15.99 2.73
CA TYR A 136 26.79 -14.75 2.17
C TYR A 136 28.28 -14.82 1.84
N GLY A 137 28.85 -16.02 1.71
CA GLY A 137 30.29 -16.26 1.58
C GLY A 137 30.99 -15.47 0.48
N ASN A 138 30.32 -15.27 -0.67
CA ASN A 138 30.88 -14.47 -1.77
C ASN A 138 31.10 -13.01 -1.35
N TYR A 139 30.16 -12.43 -0.60
CA TYR A 139 30.24 -11.05 -0.12
C TYR A 139 31.24 -10.92 1.02
N THR A 140 31.19 -11.83 2.01
CA THR A 140 32.10 -11.79 3.16
C THR A 140 33.55 -12.08 2.78
N THR A 141 33.79 -12.82 1.70
CA THR A 141 35.13 -12.99 1.12
C THR A 141 35.58 -11.76 0.35
N THR A 142 34.66 -11.07 -0.34
CA THR A 142 34.97 -9.88 -1.16
C THR A 142 35.28 -8.67 -0.29
N TRP A 143 34.49 -8.42 0.76
CA TRP A 143 34.58 -7.21 1.58
C TRP A 143 35.34 -7.42 2.90
N GLY A 144 35.43 -8.65 3.39
CA GLY A 144 36.24 -8.99 4.56
C GLY A 144 35.50 -8.83 5.88
N ASP A 145 36.22 -8.36 6.91
CA ASP A 145 35.73 -8.25 8.28
C ASP A 145 35.98 -6.84 8.85
N PRO A 146 34.95 -5.98 8.94
CA PRO A 146 33.53 -6.27 8.68
C PRO A 146 33.17 -6.40 7.19
N THR A 147 31.96 -6.92 6.96
CA THR A 147 31.23 -6.75 5.70
C THR A 147 29.90 -6.07 6.00
N VAL A 148 29.62 -4.97 5.31
CA VAL A 148 28.32 -4.28 5.37
C VAL A 148 27.67 -4.35 4.01
N LEU A 149 26.46 -4.87 3.95
CA LEU A 149 25.63 -4.87 2.74
C LEU A 149 24.45 -3.93 2.98
N LEU A 150 24.22 -3.02 2.04
CA LEU A 150 23.05 -2.17 2.00
C LEU A 150 22.05 -2.76 1.00
N LEU A 151 20.86 -3.07 1.48
CA LEU A 151 19.78 -3.66 0.70
C LEU A 151 18.65 -2.64 0.52
N ASP A 152 18.07 -2.61 -0.68
CA ASP A 152 16.89 -1.82 -0.97
C ASP A 152 15.61 -2.42 -0.34
N ARG A 153 14.46 -1.75 -0.56
CA ARG A 153 13.16 -2.16 -0.03
C ARG A 153 12.62 -3.48 -0.62
N ALA A 154 13.17 -3.93 -1.74
CA ALA A 154 12.89 -5.22 -2.36
C ALA A 154 13.93 -6.29 -1.97
N GLN A 155 14.83 -5.98 -1.03
CA GLN A 155 15.92 -6.84 -0.56
C GLN A 155 16.97 -7.14 -1.63
N SER A 156 17.05 -6.32 -2.68
CA SER A 156 18.18 -6.39 -3.61
C SER A 156 19.41 -5.75 -2.96
N ILE A 157 20.56 -6.37 -3.14
CA ILE A 157 21.83 -5.86 -2.66
C ILE A 157 22.20 -4.65 -3.50
N PHE A 158 22.08 -3.47 -2.91
CA PHE A 158 22.37 -2.21 -3.58
C PHE A 158 23.88 -1.94 -3.60
N GLU A 159 24.55 -2.12 -2.46
CA GLU A 159 25.99 -1.85 -2.34
C GLU A 159 26.61 -2.64 -1.18
N GLY A 160 27.91 -2.92 -1.26
CA GLY A 160 28.67 -3.63 -0.23
C GLY A 160 29.93 -2.85 0.16
N TYR A 161 30.37 -3.04 1.40
CA TYR A 161 31.47 -2.29 1.99
C TYR A 161 32.29 -3.16 2.94
N SER A 162 33.59 -2.91 3.00
CA SER A 162 34.45 -3.39 4.10
C SER A 162 34.34 -2.50 5.34
N TYR A 163 34.03 -1.21 5.12
CA TYR A 163 33.72 -0.20 6.14
C TYR A 163 32.96 0.94 5.45
N VAL A 164 31.98 1.52 6.13
CA VAL A 164 31.25 2.70 5.67
C VAL A 164 30.92 3.61 6.85
N ASP A 165 31.28 4.89 6.72
CA ASP A 165 31.00 5.90 7.74
C ASP A 165 29.50 6.26 7.78
N ALA A 166 29.04 6.78 8.92
CA ALA A 166 27.62 7.06 9.12
C ALA A 166 27.03 8.08 8.15
N GLN A 167 27.81 9.09 7.72
CA GLN A 167 27.31 10.13 6.82
C GLN A 167 27.07 9.57 5.42
N THR A 168 28.02 8.79 4.91
CA THR A 168 27.91 8.10 3.63
C THR A 168 26.75 7.11 3.68
N LEU A 169 26.66 6.29 4.73
CA LEU A 169 25.60 5.29 4.88
C LEU A 169 24.21 5.94 4.99
N ALA A 170 24.05 6.99 5.79
CA ALA A 170 22.80 7.73 5.92
C ALA A 170 22.36 8.35 4.58
N THR A 171 23.29 8.92 3.81
CA THR A 171 22.99 9.49 2.49
C THR A 171 22.47 8.42 1.53
N LYS A 172 23.07 7.23 1.53
CA LYS A 172 22.63 6.10 0.70
C LYS A 172 21.28 5.55 1.15
N ILE A 173 21.04 5.46 2.45
CA ILE A 173 19.74 5.07 3.01
C ILE A 173 18.66 6.07 2.60
N ASP A 174 18.94 7.38 2.65
CA ASP A 174 18.01 8.42 2.21
C ASP A 174 17.69 8.31 0.72
N ILE A 175 18.68 7.96 -0.11
CA ILE A 175 18.45 7.64 -1.53
C ILE A 175 17.51 6.46 -1.65
N LEU A 176 17.77 5.33 -0.98
CA LEU A 176 16.93 4.13 -1.06
C LEU A 176 15.53 4.30 -0.45
N LYS A 177 15.37 5.21 0.51
CA LYS A 177 14.07 5.60 1.06
C LYS A 177 13.29 6.51 0.12
N LYS A 178 13.98 7.28 -0.73
CA LYS A 178 13.38 8.13 -1.78
C LYS A 178 13.14 7.38 -3.07
N GLU A 179 13.99 6.39 -3.39
CA GLU A 179 13.75 5.40 -4.42
C GLU A 179 12.55 4.58 -3.96
N THR A 180 11.37 5.02 -4.39
CA THR A 180 10.15 4.23 -4.30
C THR A 180 10.49 2.84 -4.79
N ALA A 181 10.29 1.83 -3.92
CA ALA A 181 10.21 0.45 -4.36
C ALA A 181 9.41 0.46 -5.65
N VAL A 182 9.84 -0.26 -6.69
CA VAL A 182 9.08 -0.33 -7.94
C VAL A 182 7.70 -0.85 -7.60
N VAL A 183 6.77 0.05 -7.31
CA VAL A 183 5.39 -0.28 -7.03
C VAL A 183 4.86 -0.63 -8.39
N HIS A 184 4.70 -1.93 -8.61
CA HIS A 184 4.08 -2.41 -9.81
C HIS A 184 2.59 -2.05 -9.71
N TYR A 185 2.26 -0.85 -10.18
CA TYR A 185 0.88 -0.43 -10.29
C TYR A 185 0.22 -1.23 -11.40
N GLU A 186 -0.99 -1.72 -11.14
CA GLU A 186 -1.78 -2.39 -12.16
C GLU A 186 -2.09 -1.42 -13.29
N LYS A 187 -1.98 -1.89 -14.54
CA LYS A 187 -2.39 -1.10 -15.70
C LYS A 187 -3.88 -0.88 -15.65
N ALA A 188 -4.30 0.36 -15.88
CA ALA A 188 -5.69 0.69 -16.09
C ALA A 188 -6.19 -0.10 -17.31
N PRO A 189 -7.26 -0.92 -17.17
CA PRO A 189 -7.77 -1.69 -18.29
C PRO A 189 -8.21 -0.80 -19.45
N ASP A 190 -7.75 -1.11 -20.66
CA ASP A 190 -8.16 -0.35 -21.85
C ASP A 190 -9.61 -0.66 -22.22
N PHE A 191 -10.27 0.30 -22.88
CA PHE A 191 -11.62 0.17 -23.41
C PHE A 191 -11.75 1.04 -24.66
N THR A 192 -12.81 0.84 -25.44
CA THR A 192 -13.13 1.71 -26.59
C THR A 192 -14.59 2.10 -26.54
N LEU A 193 -14.86 3.40 -26.60
CA LEU A 193 -16.20 3.96 -26.58
C LEU A 193 -16.37 5.03 -27.67
N GLN A 194 -17.60 5.50 -27.85
CA GLN A 194 -17.93 6.64 -28.68
C GLN A 194 -18.38 7.81 -27.78
N ASP A 195 -17.79 8.98 -27.96
CA ASP A 195 -18.18 10.21 -27.27
C ASP A 195 -19.50 10.77 -27.84
N ALA A 196 -20.16 11.66 -27.09
CA ALA A 196 -21.34 12.43 -27.50
C ALA A 196 -21.26 13.04 -28.92
N ASN A 197 -20.08 13.43 -29.41
CA ASN A 197 -19.88 13.95 -30.78
C ASN A 197 -19.81 12.87 -31.86
N GLY A 198 -19.90 11.59 -31.50
CA GLY A 198 -19.70 10.47 -32.43
C GLY A 198 -18.23 10.08 -32.62
N THR A 199 -17.29 10.69 -31.88
CA THR A 199 -15.86 10.37 -31.97
C THR A 199 -15.56 9.08 -31.22
N SER A 200 -14.96 8.09 -31.87
CA SER A 200 -14.46 6.90 -31.17
C SER A 200 -13.14 7.22 -30.47
N PHE A 201 -12.98 6.73 -29.25
CA PHE A 201 -11.74 6.85 -28.47
C PHE A 201 -11.52 5.63 -27.60
N SER A 202 -10.26 5.39 -27.25
CA SER A 202 -9.82 4.39 -26.28
C SER A 202 -9.05 5.05 -25.15
N LEU A 203 -8.94 4.38 -24.00
CA LEU A 203 -8.18 4.92 -22.86
C LEU A 203 -6.70 5.15 -23.23
N HIS A 204 -6.10 4.22 -23.99
CA HIS A 204 -4.71 4.37 -24.43
C HIS A 204 -4.46 5.60 -25.32
N ASN A 205 -5.50 6.22 -25.92
CA ASN A 205 -5.34 7.48 -26.66
C ASN A 205 -4.92 8.65 -25.75
N PHE A 206 -5.03 8.47 -24.42
CA PHE A 206 -4.62 9.43 -23.40
C PHE A 206 -3.26 9.11 -22.77
N ASN A 207 -2.50 8.18 -23.35
CA ASN A 207 -1.13 7.89 -22.90
C ASN A 207 -0.29 9.18 -22.83
N GLY A 208 0.49 9.33 -21.76
CA GLY A 208 1.23 10.55 -21.45
C GLY A 208 0.44 11.63 -20.69
N LYS A 209 -0.87 11.43 -20.46
CA LYS A 209 -1.71 12.31 -19.63
C LYS A 209 -2.17 11.60 -18.37
N ILE A 210 -2.36 12.37 -17.29
CA ILE A 210 -3.15 11.92 -16.15
C ILE A 210 -4.62 11.92 -16.57
N VAL A 211 -5.35 10.86 -16.25
CA VAL A 211 -6.77 10.70 -16.55
C VAL A 211 -7.57 10.58 -15.26
N VAL A 212 -8.61 11.41 -15.11
CA VAL A 212 -9.69 11.18 -14.15
C VAL A 212 -10.79 10.43 -14.89
N LEU A 213 -10.90 9.14 -14.64
CA LEU A 213 -11.93 8.28 -15.20
C LEU A 213 -13.11 8.22 -14.24
N HIS A 214 -14.26 8.68 -14.68
CA HIS A 214 -15.46 8.85 -13.85
C HIS A 214 -16.57 7.94 -14.35
N PHE A 215 -16.90 6.91 -13.58
CA PHE A 215 -18.07 6.07 -13.81
C PHE A 215 -19.25 6.59 -13.01
N MET A 216 -20.38 6.75 -13.71
CA MET A 216 -21.62 7.15 -13.08
C MET A 216 -22.80 6.31 -13.56
N GLN A 217 -23.70 6.05 -12.62
CA GLN A 217 -24.99 5.45 -12.91
C GLN A 217 -26.05 6.53 -13.11
N PHE A 218 -26.94 6.28 -14.06
CA PHE A 218 -27.99 7.20 -14.46
C PHE A 218 -29.38 6.64 -14.12
N GLY A 219 -30.30 7.48 -13.63
CA GLY A 219 -31.73 7.15 -13.59
C GLY A 219 -32.37 7.44 -14.94
N CYS A 220 -33.11 6.51 -15.55
CA CYS A 220 -33.65 6.70 -16.90
C CYS A 220 -34.49 8.00 -16.98
N GLY A 221 -34.00 9.01 -17.70
CA GLY A 221 -34.63 10.35 -17.78
C GLY A 221 -33.73 11.57 -18.03
N GLY A 222 -32.40 11.43 -18.12
CA GLY A 222 -31.50 12.58 -18.34
C GLY A 222 -31.14 13.41 -17.09
N ASP A 223 -31.57 13.01 -15.87
CA ASP A 223 -31.12 13.55 -14.57
C ASP A 223 -29.79 12.97 -14.04
N ALA A 224 -28.78 13.83 -13.89
CA ALA A 224 -27.46 13.50 -13.33
C ALA A 224 -27.47 13.29 -11.80
N GLY A 225 -28.47 13.79 -11.08
CA GLY A 225 -28.57 13.70 -9.63
C GLY A 225 -27.29 14.13 -8.91
N VAL A 226 -26.75 13.25 -8.06
CA VAL A 226 -25.49 13.45 -7.33
C VAL A 226 -24.28 13.77 -8.24
N ASN A 227 -24.32 13.33 -9.50
CA ASN A 227 -23.23 13.58 -10.46
C ASN A 227 -23.19 15.01 -10.99
N GLU A 228 -24.28 15.78 -10.85
CA GLU A 228 -24.24 17.21 -11.18
C GLU A 228 -23.23 17.95 -10.29
N GLN A 229 -23.18 17.60 -9.00
CA GLN A 229 -22.16 18.13 -8.10
C GLN A 229 -20.76 17.75 -8.59
N GLN A 230 -20.54 16.50 -8.98
CA GLN A 230 -19.25 16.04 -9.49
C GLN A 230 -18.83 16.78 -10.77
N PHE A 231 -19.76 17.11 -11.67
CA PHE A 231 -19.46 17.89 -12.87
C PHE A 231 -18.99 19.31 -12.54
N ASN A 232 -19.53 19.92 -11.49
CA ASN A 232 -19.07 21.23 -11.03
C ASN A 232 -17.65 21.16 -10.47
N GLU A 233 -17.32 20.11 -9.70
CA GLU A 233 -15.94 19.87 -9.24
C GLU A 233 -14.97 19.68 -10.43
N PHE A 234 -15.38 18.96 -11.48
CA PHE A 234 -14.54 18.77 -12.67
C PHE A 234 -14.24 20.07 -13.44
N LYS A 235 -15.19 21.02 -13.47
CA LYS A 235 -14.93 22.35 -14.05
C LYS A 235 -13.82 23.08 -13.28
N LEU A 236 -13.81 22.97 -11.95
CA LEU A 236 -12.75 23.54 -11.12
C LEU A 236 -11.40 22.84 -11.35
N VAL A 237 -11.40 21.50 -11.41
CA VAL A 237 -10.19 20.72 -11.71
C VAL A 237 -9.60 21.10 -13.06
N LEU A 238 -10.40 21.19 -14.13
CA LEU A 238 -9.92 21.55 -15.46
C LEU A 238 -9.42 23.00 -15.55
N ASN A 239 -9.96 23.91 -14.74
CA ASN A 239 -9.45 25.28 -14.64
C ASN A 239 -8.07 25.31 -13.96
N GLN A 240 -7.83 24.44 -12.98
CA GLN A 240 -6.56 24.35 -12.25
C GLN A 240 -5.51 23.50 -12.98
N HIS A 241 -5.95 22.47 -13.70
CA HIS A 241 -5.12 21.45 -14.35
C HIS A 241 -5.59 21.19 -15.79
N PRO A 242 -5.43 22.15 -16.72
CA PRO A 242 -5.85 22.00 -18.12
C PRO A 242 -5.11 20.88 -18.88
N GLU A 243 -3.98 20.41 -18.36
CA GLU A 243 -3.18 19.30 -18.89
C GLU A 243 -3.79 17.91 -18.62
N VAL A 244 -4.74 17.79 -17.70
CA VAL A 244 -5.39 16.54 -17.30
C VAL A 244 -6.56 16.22 -18.23
N ALA A 245 -6.77 14.93 -18.52
CA ALA A 245 -7.96 14.46 -19.21
C ALA A 245 -9.02 13.99 -18.21
N ILE A 246 -10.27 14.43 -18.39
CA ILE A 246 -11.42 13.87 -17.67
C ILE A 246 -12.26 13.08 -18.66
N ILE A 247 -12.64 11.86 -18.28
CA ILE A 247 -13.52 10.99 -19.07
C ILE A 247 -14.68 10.58 -18.18
N THR A 248 -15.89 11.03 -18.51
CA THR A 248 -17.11 10.51 -17.88
C THR A 248 -17.67 9.38 -18.74
N VAL A 249 -17.85 8.23 -18.11
CA VAL A 249 -18.47 7.03 -18.68
C VAL A 249 -19.81 6.79 -18.00
N PHE A 250 -20.89 6.85 -18.78
CA PHE A 250 -22.24 6.52 -18.34
C PHE A 250 -22.44 5.02 -18.39
N VAL A 251 -22.93 4.43 -17.30
CA VAL A 251 -23.33 3.02 -17.29
C VAL A 251 -24.85 2.96 -17.32
N SER A 252 -25.43 2.94 -18.52
CA SER A 252 -26.89 2.92 -18.70
C SER A 252 -27.31 2.13 -19.92
N SER A 253 -28.30 1.25 -19.75
CA SER A 253 -28.97 0.56 -20.86
C SER A 253 -30.13 1.36 -21.46
N CYS A 254 -30.47 2.53 -20.90
CA CYS A 254 -31.54 3.40 -21.39
C CYS A 254 -31.03 4.31 -22.52
N SER A 255 -31.83 4.49 -23.57
CA SER A 255 -31.54 5.43 -24.66
C SER A 255 -31.86 6.86 -24.23
N PHE A 256 -30.89 7.77 -24.34
CA PHE A 256 -31.06 9.21 -24.15
C PHE A 256 -30.10 9.98 -25.08
N ASP A 257 -30.39 11.26 -25.34
CA ASP A 257 -29.51 12.10 -26.15
C ASP A 257 -28.29 12.55 -25.31
N LEU A 258 -27.15 11.91 -25.56
CA LEU A 258 -25.90 12.17 -24.86
C LEU A 258 -25.34 13.56 -25.17
N MET A 259 -25.60 14.09 -26.37
CA MET A 259 -25.18 15.44 -26.76
C MET A 259 -26.01 16.49 -26.05
N GLU A 260 -27.33 16.30 -25.98
CA GLU A 260 -28.21 17.18 -25.21
C GLU A 260 -27.80 17.24 -23.73
N ALA A 261 -27.53 16.08 -23.12
CA ALA A 261 -27.03 16.03 -21.74
C ALA A 261 -25.70 16.76 -21.57
N LYS A 262 -24.74 16.55 -22.49
CA LYS A 262 -23.45 17.24 -22.50
C LYS A 262 -23.62 18.76 -22.54
N GLN A 263 -24.55 19.26 -23.35
CA GLN A 263 -24.87 20.69 -23.47
C GLN A 263 -25.55 21.23 -22.21
N ASN A 264 -26.57 20.54 -21.70
CA ASN A 264 -27.34 20.96 -20.52
C ASN A 264 -26.48 21.14 -19.27
N TYR A 265 -25.51 20.24 -19.05
CA TYR A 265 -24.62 20.31 -17.89
C TYR A 265 -23.33 21.11 -18.14
N GLY A 266 -23.13 21.62 -19.36
CA GLY A 266 -21.93 22.38 -19.74
C GLY A 266 -20.65 21.55 -19.64
N VAL A 267 -20.70 20.29 -20.09
CA VAL A 267 -19.59 19.35 -20.03
C VAL A 267 -18.65 19.57 -21.21
N THR A 268 -17.40 19.94 -20.93
CA THR A 268 -16.38 20.22 -21.95
C THR A 268 -15.41 19.06 -22.21
N TRP A 269 -15.41 18.04 -21.35
CA TRP A 269 -14.52 16.88 -21.42
C TRP A 269 -15.15 15.66 -22.12
N TRP A 270 -14.45 14.53 -22.16
CA TRP A 270 -14.91 13.31 -22.83
C TRP A 270 -16.10 12.71 -22.11
N PHE A 271 -17.14 12.36 -22.88
CA PHE A 271 -18.45 12.06 -22.35
C PHE A 271 -19.08 10.96 -23.19
N ALA A 272 -19.18 9.75 -22.65
CA ALA A 272 -19.44 8.54 -23.43
C ALA A 272 -20.39 7.58 -22.71
N ASN A 273 -21.27 6.91 -23.46
CA ASN A 273 -22.17 5.91 -22.90
C ASN A 273 -21.64 4.48 -23.10
N ASP A 274 -21.57 3.73 -22.01
CA ASP A 274 -21.17 2.34 -21.95
C ASP A 274 -22.40 1.41 -21.91
N ALA A 275 -23.31 1.60 -22.87
CA ALA A 275 -24.55 0.83 -22.95
C ALA A 275 -24.33 -0.68 -23.15
N GLN A 276 -23.17 -1.07 -23.68
CA GLN A 276 -22.77 -2.45 -23.94
C GLN A 276 -21.89 -3.06 -22.85
N TRP A 277 -21.61 -2.31 -21.77
CA TRP A 277 -20.76 -2.75 -20.67
C TRP A 277 -19.33 -3.09 -21.13
N ASP A 278 -18.81 -2.36 -22.11
CA ASP A 278 -17.47 -2.52 -22.64
C ASP A 278 -16.39 -1.92 -21.75
N ALA A 279 -16.68 -0.84 -21.03
CA ALA A 279 -15.71 -0.23 -20.11
C ALA A 279 -15.91 -0.72 -18.67
N ILE A 280 -17.11 -0.60 -18.12
CA ILE A 280 -17.40 -0.83 -16.70
C ILE A 280 -17.06 -2.25 -16.25
N LYS A 281 -17.23 -3.26 -17.12
CA LYS A 281 -16.92 -4.67 -16.79
C LYS A 281 -15.45 -4.85 -16.38
N HIS A 282 -14.55 -4.06 -16.93
CA HIS A 282 -13.11 -4.14 -16.63
C HIS A 282 -12.75 -3.40 -15.35
N TYR A 283 -13.59 -2.45 -14.91
CA TYR A 283 -13.36 -1.62 -13.73
C TYR A 283 -14.20 -2.04 -12.52
N TRP A 284 -15.06 -3.04 -12.69
CA TRP A 284 -16.02 -3.46 -11.66
C TRP A 284 -15.31 -3.81 -10.35
N ASP A 285 -14.37 -4.75 -10.40
CA ASP A 285 -13.66 -5.24 -9.20
C ASP A 285 -12.83 -4.14 -8.54
N TYR A 286 -12.17 -3.28 -9.34
CA TYR A 286 -11.43 -2.13 -8.85
C TYR A 286 -12.30 -1.11 -8.13
N GLY A 287 -13.58 -1.00 -8.52
CA GLY A 287 -14.51 0.01 -8.01
C GLY A 287 -15.20 -0.37 -6.71
N LEU A 288 -15.21 -1.66 -6.35
CA LEU A 288 -15.87 -2.14 -5.14
C LEU A 288 -15.20 -1.58 -3.88
N ASP A 289 -16.02 -1.15 -2.92
CA ASP A 289 -15.54 -0.88 -1.56
C ASP A 289 -15.36 -2.19 -0.75
N GLU A 290 -14.97 -2.04 0.52
CA GLU A 290 -14.80 -3.16 1.47
C GLU A 290 -16.05 -4.03 1.64
N ASN A 291 -17.23 -3.47 1.35
CA ASN A 291 -18.53 -4.14 1.46
C ASN A 291 -18.99 -4.71 0.11
N GLY A 292 -18.16 -4.65 -0.94
CA GLY A 292 -18.52 -5.11 -2.28
C GLY A 292 -19.50 -4.18 -3.00
N ILE A 293 -19.54 -2.90 -2.64
CA ILE A 293 -20.46 -1.90 -3.22
C ILE A 293 -19.72 -1.04 -4.24
N PHE A 294 -20.25 -0.97 -5.46
CA PHE A 294 -19.83 0.00 -6.48
C PHE A 294 -20.63 1.29 -6.30
N HIS A 295 -19.97 2.39 -5.91
CA HIS A 295 -20.63 3.64 -5.58
C HIS A 295 -20.98 4.47 -6.82
N ASN A 296 -22.00 5.31 -6.72
CA ASN A 296 -22.36 6.29 -7.74
C ASN A 296 -22.13 7.72 -7.18
N PRO A 297 -21.18 8.50 -7.72
CA PRO A 297 -20.16 8.10 -8.70
C PRO A 297 -19.03 7.23 -8.14
N THR A 298 -18.22 6.65 -9.03
CA THR A 298 -16.90 6.08 -8.72
C THR A 298 -15.86 6.68 -9.67
N LEU A 299 -14.76 7.18 -9.13
CA LEU A 299 -13.69 7.81 -9.90
C LEU A 299 -12.40 7.00 -9.76
N PHE A 300 -11.63 6.95 -10.84
CA PHE A 300 -10.28 6.42 -10.85
C PHE A 300 -9.30 7.49 -11.33
N LEU A 301 -8.14 7.57 -10.68
CA LEU A 301 -7.02 8.37 -11.14
C LEU A 301 -6.01 7.45 -11.82
N VAL A 302 -5.71 7.73 -13.09
CA VAL A 302 -4.77 6.99 -13.94
C VAL A 302 -3.60 7.91 -14.26
N ASP A 303 -2.37 7.42 -14.13
CA ASP A 303 -1.17 8.22 -14.42
C ASP A 303 -0.80 8.27 -15.91
N LYS A 304 0.29 8.99 -16.22
CA LYS A 304 0.79 9.20 -17.58
C LYS A 304 1.19 7.89 -18.25
N GLU A 305 1.61 6.90 -17.47
CA GLU A 305 2.00 5.58 -17.92
C GLU A 305 0.81 4.62 -18.04
N GLN A 306 -0.42 5.09 -17.83
CA GLN A 306 -1.65 4.29 -17.85
C GLN A 306 -1.76 3.29 -16.70
N ASN A 307 -1.14 3.59 -15.55
CA ASN A 307 -1.34 2.80 -14.35
C ASN A 307 -2.50 3.35 -13.52
N LEU A 308 -3.26 2.44 -12.90
CA LEU A 308 -4.32 2.77 -11.97
C LEU A 308 -3.70 3.19 -10.63
N ARG A 309 -3.98 4.40 -10.15
CA ARG A 309 -3.30 4.97 -8.98
C ARG A 309 -4.19 5.11 -7.76
N LYS A 310 -5.47 5.44 -7.95
CA LYS A 310 -6.39 5.65 -6.85
C LYS A 310 -7.84 5.51 -7.28
N LYS A 311 -8.70 5.05 -6.37
CA LYS A 311 -10.15 5.07 -6.49
C LYS A 311 -10.74 6.08 -5.51
N PHE A 312 -11.82 6.73 -5.90
CA PHE A 312 -12.70 7.49 -5.02
C PHE A 312 -14.14 6.99 -5.14
N SER A 313 -14.79 6.81 -4.00
CA SER A 313 -16.20 6.42 -3.92
C SER A 313 -17.06 7.63 -3.57
N GLY A 314 -18.03 7.95 -4.42
CA GLY A 314 -18.91 9.11 -4.28
C GLY A 314 -18.29 10.42 -4.78
N VAL A 315 -19.01 11.51 -4.55
CA VAL A 315 -18.58 12.84 -4.99
C VAL A 315 -17.26 13.20 -4.34
N THR A 316 -16.28 13.56 -5.17
CA THR A 316 -14.94 13.94 -4.77
C THR A 316 -14.71 15.40 -5.14
N SER A 317 -14.32 16.21 -4.14
CA SER A 317 -14.09 17.64 -4.34
C SER A 317 -12.89 17.92 -5.23
N ALA A 318 -12.90 19.09 -5.87
CA ALA A 318 -11.81 19.56 -6.70
C ALA A 318 -10.50 19.64 -5.93
N ASP A 319 -10.50 20.09 -4.68
CA ASP A 319 -9.28 20.17 -3.85
C ASP A 319 -8.64 18.79 -3.62
N VAL A 320 -9.46 17.76 -3.38
CA VAL A 320 -8.98 16.38 -3.22
C VAL A 320 -8.44 15.86 -4.55
N LEU A 321 -9.14 16.05 -5.66
CA LEU A 321 -8.65 15.63 -6.97
C LEU A 321 -7.35 16.36 -7.35
N SER A 322 -7.32 17.68 -7.25
CA SER A 322 -6.19 18.54 -7.62
C SER A 322 -4.94 18.26 -6.77
N SER A 323 -5.09 17.98 -5.48
CA SER A 323 -3.96 17.57 -4.63
C SER A 323 -3.35 16.24 -5.07
N ASN A 324 -4.16 15.21 -5.35
CA ASN A 324 -3.68 13.92 -5.85
C ASN A 324 -3.09 14.06 -7.28
N ILE A 325 -3.71 14.84 -8.15
CA ILE A 325 -3.19 15.17 -9.49
C ILE A 325 -1.82 15.85 -9.39
N THR A 326 -1.67 16.85 -8.51
CA THR A 326 -0.40 17.57 -8.31
C THR A 326 0.72 16.65 -7.87
N VAL A 327 0.43 15.65 -7.04
CA VAL A 327 1.42 14.63 -6.65
C VAL A 327 1.85 13.81 -7.86
N LEU A 328 0.91 13.32 -8.68
CA LEU A 328 1.23 12.56 -9.89
C LEU A 328 1.99 13.38 -10.93
N LEU A 329 1.65 14.67 -11.10
CA LEU A 329 2.38 15.57 -12.00
C LEU A 329 3.85 15.73 -11.61
N LYS A 330 4.14 15.67 -10.30
CA LYS A 330 5.49 15.73 -9.73
C LYS A 330 6.20 14.37 -9.68
N GLY A 331 5.57 13.31 -10.19
CA GLY A 331 6.10 11.94 -10.13
C GLY A 331 6.06 11.32 -8.72
N GLY A 332 5.23 11.87 -7.82
CA GLY A 332 5.09 11.36 -6.46
C GLY A 332 4.15 10.17 -6.34
N GLU A 333 4.14 9.58 -5.14
CA GLU A 333 3.29 8.45 -4.79
C GLU A 333 2.05 8.89 -4.01
N LEU A 334 0.90 8.26 -4.31
CA LEU A 334 -0.35 8.47 -3.60
C LEU A 334 -0.54 7.41 -2.53
N GLU A 335 -1.17 7.76 -1.40
CA GLU A 335 -1.65 6.76 -0.44
C GLU A 335 -2.59 5.78 -1.14
N SER A 336 -2.31 4.48 -1.00
CA SER A 336 -2.96 3.38 -1.72
C SER A 336 -4.47 3.35 -1.46
N GLY A 337 -5.28 3.34 -2.53
CA GLY A 337 -6.75 3.40 -2.42
C GLY A 337 -7.48 2.44 -3.37
N LEU A 338 -6.83 1.38 -3.84
CA LEU A 338 -7.36 0.46 -4.86
C LEU A 338 -8.02 -0.83 -4.34
N GLY A 339 -8.13 -0.98 -3.01
CA GLY A 339 -9.00 -2.00 -2.39
C GLY A 339 -8.38 -3.40 -2.22
N LYS A 340 -7.64 -3.56 -1.12
CA LYS A 340 -7.79 -4.56 -0.04
C LYS A 340 -6.69 -4.16 0.92
N GLU A 341 -7.06 -3.45 1.98
CA GLU A 341 -6.11 -3.20 3.05
C GLU A 341 -5.62 -4.56 3.54
N ALA A 342 -4.32 -4.81 3.44
CA ALA A 342 -3.72 -5.86 4.22
C ALA A 342 -4.07 -5.55 5.68
N GLU A 343 -4.70 -6.50 6.37
CA GLU A 343 -4.92 -6.43 7.82
C GLU A 343 -3.56 -6.25 8.51
N PHE A 344 -3.18 -5.00 8.73
CA PHE A 344 -2.12 -4.66 9.67
C PHE A 344 -2.74 -4.61 11.06
N PRO A 345 -2.18 -5.34 12.04
CA PRO A 345 -2.74 -5.37 13.39
C PRO A 345 -2.74 -3.95 13.95
N LEU A 346 -3.95 -3.50 14.30
CA LEU A 346 -4.23 -2.24 14.97
C LEU A 346 -3.37 -2.06 16.23
N PHE A 347 -2.32 -1.26 16.14
CA PHE A 347 -1.91 -0.38 17.22
C PHE A 347 -1.10 0.80 16.67
N GLU A 348 -1.39 1.99 17.19
CA GLU A 348 -0.81 3.30 16.84
C GLU A 348 -1.39 4.07 15.64
N GLN A 349 -2.70 4.30 15.65
CA GLN A 349 -3.25 5.55 15.13
C GLN A 349 -3.59 6.50 16.29
N SER A 350 -2.57 7.17 16.82
CA SER A 350 -2.77 8.35 17.68
C SER A 350 -1.63 9.39 17.64
N ILE A 351 -0.59 9.22 16.82
CA ILE A 351 0.57 10.14 16.83
C ILE A 351 0.73 10.96 15.52
N ALA A 352 0.00 10.66 14.44
CA ALA A 352 0.16 11.37 13.17
C ALA A 352 -0.43 12.80 13.12
N PHE A 353 -1.24 13.22 14.10
CA PHE A 353 -1.81 14.59 14.15
C PHE A 353 -1.17 15.54 15.18
N LEU A 354 -0.09 15.14 15.86
CA LEU A 354 0.63 16.01 16.79
C LEU A 354 2.04 16.41 16.31
N GLY A 355 2.56 15.79 15.24
CA GLY A 355 3.95 15.98 14.78
C GLY A 355 4.26 17.28 14.04
N LEU A 356 3.27 18.03 13.54
CA LEU A 356 3.48 19.29 12.82
C LEU A 356 3.08 20.56 13.59
N GLY A 357 2.45 20.42 14.77
CA GLY A 357 2.02 21.54 15.62
C GLY A 357 2.95 21.88 16.79
N ILE A 358 3.99 21.08 17.03
CA ILE A 358 4.86 21.22 18.22
C ILE A 358 6.20 21.90 17.90
N ILE A 359 6.64 21.95 16.65
CA ILE A 359 7.99 22.47 16.32
C ILE A 359 8.04 24.00 16.22
N THR A 360 6.91 24.72 16.25
CA THR A 360 6.90 26.21 16.27
C THR A 360 6.30 26.84 17.54
N SER A 361 5.92 26.06 18.56
CA SER A 361 5.20 26.59 19.74
C SER A 361 5.99 26.63 21.04
N LEU A 362 7.28 26.26 21.04
CA LEU A 362 8.16 26.39 22.21
C LEU A 362 8.80 27.78 22.35
N SER A 363 8.00 28.84 22.15
CA SER A 363 8.37 30.17 22.65
C SER A 363 7.87 30.30 24.10
N PRO A 364 8.67 30.84 25.05
CA PRO A 364 8.26 30.98 26.46
C PRO A 364 6.94 31.74 26.67
N CYS A 365 6.52 32.58 25.71
CA CYS A 365 5.27 33.33 25.77
C CYS A 365 4.03 32.51 25.39
N SER A 366 4.18 31.50 24.54
CA SER A 366 3.06 30.68 24.03
C SER A 366 2.49 29.74 25.09
N ILE A 367 3.34 29.27 26.00
CA ILE A 367 2.97 28.33 27.08
C ILE A 367 2.05 29.00 28.11
N VAL A 368 2.29 30.28 28.44
CA VAL A 368 1.47 31.03 29.41
C VAL A 368 0.07 31.31 28.86
N LEU A 369 -0.04 31.60 27.56
CA LEU A 369 -1.33 31.79 26.88
C LEU A 369 -2.12 30.48 26.75
N LEU A 370 -1.42 29.35 26.56
CA LEU A 370 -2.07 28.04 26.51
C LEU A 370 -2.67 27.67 27.88
N ILE A 371 -1.91 27.87 28.97
CA ILE A 371 -2.38 27.57 30.33
C ILE A 371 -3.56 28.48 30.73
N SER A 372 -3.53 29.75 30.32
CA SER A 372 -4.64 30.69 30.57
C SER A 372 -5.89 30.34 29.76
N MET A 373 -5.74 29.90 28.51
CA MET A 373 -6.85 29.46 27.67
C MET A 373 -7.47 28.14 28.17
N ILE A 374 -6.65 27.18 28.61
CA ILE A 374 -7.14 25.93 29.22
C ILE A 374 -7.90 26.22 30.52
N SER A 375 -7.40 27.16 31.33
CA SER A 375 -8.06 27.60 32.56
C SER A 375 -9.35 28.38 32.30
N TYR A 376 -9.41 29.18 31.23
CA TYR A 376 -10.62 29.88 30.79
C TYR A 376 -11.67 28.91 30.24
N VAL A 377 -11.27 27.95 29.41
CA VAL A 377 -12.18 26.93 28.87
C VAL A 377 -12.72 26.04 29.99
N ALA A 378 -11.90 25.63 30.96
CA ALA A 378 -12.34 24.88 32.14
C ALA A 378 -13.29 25.68 33.06
N SER A 379 -13.18 27.01 33.06
CA SER A 379 -14.09 27.91 33.76
C SER A 379 -15.44 28.06 33.04
N VAL A 380 -15.42 28.16 31.71
CA VAL A 380 -16.61 28.34 30.86
C VAL A 380 -17.38 27.03 30.64
N SER A 381 -16.70 25.87 30.73
CA SER A 381 -17.29 24.56 30.44
C SER A 381 -17.97 23.88 31.62
N LYS A 382 -18.21 24.56 32.76
CA LYS A 382 -19.14 24.03 33.78
C LYS A 382 -20.58 24.25 33.30
N PRO A 383 -21.32 23.20 32.90
CA PRO A 383 -22.75 23.34 32.74
C PRO A 383 -23.34 23.54 34.15
N GLN A 384 -24.19 24.54 34.32
CA GLN A 384 -25.14 24.51 35.43
C GLN A 384 -26.02 23.27 35.18
N VAL A 385 -25.73 22.17 35.89
CA VAL A 385 -26.62 21.01 35.91
C VAL A 385 -27.86 21.44 36.66
N GLU A 386 -28.87 21.87 35.92
CA GLU A 386 -30.23 21.99 36.45
C GLU A 386 -30.69 20.56 36.77
N THR A 387 -30.61 20.19 38.05
CA THR A 387 -31.10 18.91 38.53
C THR A 387 -32.61 18.87 38.34
N ILE A 388 -33.09 18.17 37.31
CA ILE A 388 -34.53 17.94 37.11
C ILE A 388 -35.06 17.19 38.33
N ASP A 389 -35.98 17.82 39.07
CA ASP A 389 -36.61 17.23 40.25
C ASP A 389 -37.16 15.82 39.92
N PRO A 390 -36.74 14.76 40.64
CA PRO A 390 -37.18 13.39 40.40
C PRO A 390 -38.69 13.18 40.55
N ASN A 391 -39.42 14.09 41.20
CA ASN A 391 -40.88 14.04 41.31
C ASN A 391 -41.62 14.84 40.21
N SER A 392 -40.88 15.58 39.37
CA SER A 392 -41.45 16.39 38.31
C SER A 392 -42.13 15.55 37.22
N LYS A 393 -43.08 16.19 36.51
CA LYS A 393 -43.76 15.59 35.36
C LYS A 393 -42.79 15.33 34.20
N GLU A 394 -41.73 16.13 34.09
CA GLU A 394 -40.70 16.02 33.06
C GLU A 394 -39.75 14.84 33.32
N TRP A 395 -39.32 14.62 34.56
CA TRP A 395 -38.55 13.43 34.93
C TRP A 395 -39.31 12.13 34.61
N ARG A 396 -40.61 12.10 34.95
CA ARG A 396 -41.50 10.97 34.62
C ARG A 396 -41.63 10.74 33.11
N ARG A 397 -41.70 11.81 32.30
CA ARG A 397 -41.72 11.72 30.83
C ARG A 397 -40.39 11.21 30.27
N MET A 398 -39.27 11.67 30.80
CA MET A 398 -37.93 11.24 30.42
C MET A 398 -37.73 9.74 30.70
N LYS A 399 -38.01 9.29 31.93
CA LYS A 399 -37.91 7.86 32.31
C LYS A 399 -38.85 6.95 31.53
N LYS A 400 -39.99 7.47 31.04
CA LYS A 400 -40.88 6.71 30.14
C LYS A 400 -40.32 6.59 28.72
N ARG A 401 -39.62 7.61 28.22
CA ARG A 401 -38.92 7.56 26.93
C ARG A 401 -37.72 6.60 26.97
N GLU A 402 -36.96 6.60 28.06
CA GLU A 402 -35.85 5.65 28.26
C GLU A 402 -36.33 4.20 28.28
N ARG A 403 -37.38 3.89 29.06
CA ARG A 403 -37.96 2.54 29.07
C ARG A 403 -38.43 2.08 27.70
N ARG A 404 -39.09 2.96 26.92
CA ARG A 404 -39.49 2.63 25.54
C ARG A 404 -38.31 2.36 24.61
N ARG A 405 -37.20 3.09 24.76
CA ARG A 405 -35.98 2.85 23.96
C ARG A 405 -35.38 1.49 24.29
N GLU A 406 -35.35 1.13 25.57
CA GLU A 406 -34.82 -0.16 26.01
C GLU A 406 -35.71 -1.34 25.56
N GLU A 407 -37.03 -1.19 25.65
CA GLU A 407 -37.99 -2.18 25.11
C GLU A 407 -37.82 -2.38 23.59
N LEU A 408 -37.61 -1.30 22.83
CA LEU A 408 -37.33 -1.38 21.40
C LEU A 408 -36.01 -2.06 21.09
N ARG A 409 -34.96 -1.79 21.89
CA ARG A 409 -33.64 -2.43 21.78
C ARG A 409 -33.75 -3.93 21.99
N ILE A 410 -34.39 -4.37 23.07
CA ILE A 410 -34.62 -5.78 23.40
C ILE A 410 -35.47 -6.46 22.32
N LYS A 411 -36.52 -5.79 21.82
CA LYS A 411 -37.36 -6.34 20.75
C LYS A 411 -36.58 -6.53 19.44
N LYS A 412 -35.68 -5.61 19.11
CA LYS A 412 -34.82 -5.70 17.92
C LYS A 412 -33.80 -6.84 18.07
N GLU A 413 -33.23 -6.99 19.27
CA GLU A 413 -32.27 -8.05 19.60
C GLU A 413 -32.91 -9.45 19.54
N ASN A 414 -34.12 -9.61 20.11
CA ASN A 414 -34.87 -10.86 20.00
C ASN A 414 -35.26 -11.19 18.57
N ARG A 415 -35.62 -10.20 17.74
CA ARG A 415 -35.95 -10.41 16.32
C ARG A 415 -34.74 -10.91 15.52
N MET A 416 -33.54 -10.40 15.81
CA MET A 416 -32.29 -10.90 15.20
C MET A 416 -31.99 -12.34 15.63
N ARG A 417 -32.16 -12.68 16.91
CA ARG A 417 -31.95 -14.07 17.38
C ARG A 417 -32.91 -15.07 16.74
N THR A 418 -34.18 -14.70 16.50
CA THR A 418 -35.14 -15.59 15.82
C THR A 418 -34.78 -15.80 14.35
N VAL A 419 -34.26 -14.79 13.65
CA VAL A 419 -33.79 -14.92 12.25
C VAL A 419 -32.55 -15.82 12.18
N LEU A 420 -31.63 -15.71 13.13
CA LEU A 420 -30.43 -16.56 13.21
C LEU A 420 -30.75 -18.03 13.51
N HIS A 421 -31.74 -18.32 14.35
CA HIS A 421 -32.16 -19.71 14.60
C HIS A 421 -32.98 -20.34 13.46
N GLY A 422 -33.63 -19.54 12.62
CA GLY A 422 -34.36 -20.03 11.43
C GLY A 422 -33.47 -20.36 10.23
N LEU A 423 -32.20 -19.95 10.26
CA LEU A 423 -31.20 -20.25 9.22
C LEU A 423 -30.33 -21.49 9.56
N ALA A 424 -30.60 -22.15 10.70
CA ALA A 424 -29.85 -23.30 11.18
C ALA A 424 -30.68 -24.61 11.23
N ILE A 425 -31.79 -24.69 10.48
CA ILE A 425 -32.55 -25.93 10.22
C ILE A 425 -32.51 -26.25 8.74
#